data_AF-A0A6B2G0A3-F1
#
_entry.id   AF-A0A6B2G0A3-F1
#
_cell.length_a   1.000
_cell.length_b   1.000
_cell.length_c   1.000
_cell.angle_alpha   90.00
_cell.angle_beta   90.00
_cell.angle_gamma   90.00
#
_symmetry.space_group_name_H-M   'P 1'
#
loop_
_entity.id
_entity.type
_entity.pdbx_description
1 polymer ?
#
loop_
_entity_poly.entity_id
_entity_poly.type
_entity_poly.pdbx_seq_one_letter_code
_entity_poly.pdbx_strand_id
1 'polypeptide(L)'
;MLNGKQYKLSVDNFSFGIVICELLARTNAHPDNIPRLNNFGLDEQKFRQKIVGIPNPQYLINVAVNCCNLDPEKRSSFSSIKKLIQIKMNEDSKTICSSLVSPKLLSHSERI
;
A
#
# COMPACT_ATOMS: atom_id res chain seq x y z
N MET A 1 18.47 12.27 -9.06
CA MET A 1 19.01 11.09 -9.76
C MET A 1 19.44 10.06 -8.73
N LEU A 2 18.97 8.83 -8.81
CA LEU A 2 19.58 7.71 -8.07
C LEU A 2 20.76 7.20 -8.92
N ASN A 3 21.97 7.22 -8.36
CA ASN A 3 23.19 6.65 -8.96
C ASN A 3 23.57 7.20 -10.34
N GLY A 4 23.40 8.50 -10.62
CA GLY A 4 23.93 9.10 -11.86
C GLY A 4 23.17 8.75 -13.15
N LYS A 5 22.09 7.96 -13.08
CA LYS A 5 21.31 7.53 -14.26
C LYS A 5 20.27 8.57 -14.70
N GLN A 6 19.92 8.56 -15.98
CA GLN A 6 18.90 9.43 -16.56
C GLN A 6 17.55 9.26 -15.84
N TYR A 7 16.92 10.37 -15.49
CA TYR A 7 15.62 10.41 -14.82
C TYR A 7 14.55 9.79 -15.72
N LYS A 8 13.76 8.86 -15.18
CA LYS A 8 12.56 8.30 -15.81
C LYS A 8 11.41 8.39 -14.81
N LEU A 9 10.17 8.36 -15.28
CA LEU A 9 8.96 8.36 -14.44
C LEU A 9 8.98 7.29 -13.32
N SER A 10 9.72 6.19 -13.52
CA SER A 10 9.89 5.14 -12.52
C SER A 10 10.57 5.61 -11.23
N VAL A 11 11.29 6.73 -11.23
CA VAL A 11 11.85 7.31 -9.99
C VAL A 11 10.77 7.97 -9.13
N ASP A 12 9.71 8.53 -9.74
CA ASP A 12 8.55 9.06 -9.01
C ASP A 12 7.78 7.93 -8.31
N ASN A 13 7.70 6.75 -8.95
CA ASN A 13 7.13 5.57 -8.32
C ASN A 13 7.90 5.19 -7.04
N PHE A 14 9.24 5.33 -7.02
CA PHE A 14 10.03 5.05 -5.83
C PHE A 14 9.72 6.03 -4.70
N SER A 15 9.71 7.34 -5.01
CA SER A 15 9.34 8.38 -4.02
C SER A 15 7.93 8.16 -3.48
N PHE A 16 6.99 7.82 -4.34
CA PHE A 16 5.62 7.46 -3.94
C PHE A 16 5.58 6.23 -3.02
N GLY A 17 6.42 5.23 -3.27
CA GLY A 17 6.58 4.08 -2.37
C GLY A 17 7.01 4.48 -0.96
N ILE A 18 7.95 5.43 -0.84
CA ILE A 18 8.39 5.97 0.46
C ILE A 18 7.26 6.75 1.15
N VAL A 19 6.48 7.56 0.41
CA VAL A 19 5.30 8.23 0.96
C VAL A 19 4.28 7.23 1.49
N ILE A 20 4.03 6.11 0.79
CA ILE A 20 3.15 5.06 1.33
C ILE A 20 3.78 4.44 2.59
N CYS A 21 5.10 4.24 2.62
CA CYS A 21 5.77 3.72 3.82
C CYS A 21 5.58 4.65 5.03
N GLU A 22 5.63 5.98 4.84
CA GLU A 22 5.32 6.97 5.90
C GLU A 22 3.89 6.82 6.42
N LEU A 23 2.92 6.65 5.51
CA LEU A 23 1.51 6.49 5.87
C LEU A 23 1.27 5.18 6.65
N LEU A 24 1.85 4.07 6.19
CA LEU A 24 1.69 2.74 6.81
C LEU A 24 2.37 2.66 8.19
N ALA A 25 3.55 3.25 8.33
CA ALA A 25 4.31 3.26 9.57
C ALA A 25 3.97 4.45 10.50
N ARG A 26 3.15 5.39 10.02
CA ARG A 26 2.72 6.61 10.75
C ARG A 26 3.92 7.39 11.32
N THR A 27 4.96 7.53 10.50
CA THR A 27 6.23 8.16 10.86
C THR A 27 6.83 8.90 9.67
N ASN A 28 7.84 9.73 9.92
CA ASN A 28 8.54 10.50 8.88
C ASN A 28 9.46 9.59 8.03
N ALA A 29 9.63 9.90 6.75
CA ALA A 29 10.49 9.20 5.78
C ALA A 29 12.00 9.20 6.08
N HIS A 30 12.43 9.85 7.16
CA HIS A 30 13.83 9.86 7.56
C HIS A 30 14.40 8.42 7.62
N PRO A 31 15.64 8.18 7.15
CA PRO A 31 16.25 6.85 7.16
C PRO A 31 16.33 6.19 8.54
N ASP A 32 16.36 6.98 9.62
CA ASP A 32 16.32 6.49 11.00
C ASP A 32 14.95 5.87 11.36
N ASN A 33 13.89 6.29 10.67
CA ASN A 33 12.52 5.86 10.92
C ASN A 33 12.06 4.79 9.92
N ILE A 34 12.34 4.97 8.64
CA ILE A 34 12.03 4.01 7.57
C ILE A 34 13.31 3.25 7.22
N PRO A 35 13.40 1.94 7.50
CA PRO A 35 14.64 1.20 7.39
C PRO A 35 15.08 1.11 5.91
N ARG A 36 16.29 1.58 5.63
CA ARG A 36 16.91 1.58 4.30
C ARG A 36 18.05 0.57 4.23
N LEU A 37 18.28 0.06 3.02
CA LEU A 37 19.49 -0.69 2.68
C LEU A 37 20.63 0.27 2.33
N ASN A 38 21.88 -0.21 2.37
CA ASN A 38 23.07 0.58 2.03
C ASN A 38 23.07 1.15 0.61
N ASN A 39 22.24 0.58 -0.28
CA ASN A 39 22.04 1.04 -1.65
C ASN A 39 20.80 1.95 -1.81
N PHE A 40 20.34 2.55 -0.71
CA PHE A 40 19.17 3.42 -0.63
C PHE A 40 17.82 2.73 -0.88
N GLY A 41 17.77 1.41 -1.05
CA GLY A 41 16.52 0.64 -1.13
C GLY A 41 15.74 0.63 0.19
N LEU A 42 14.48 0.19 0.16
CA LEU A 42 13.73 -0.15 1.37
C LEU A 42 14.19 -1.52 1.90
N ASP A 43 14.46 -1.63 3.20
CA ASP A 43 14.64 -2.92 3.86
C ASP A 43 13.24 -3.50 4.16
N GLU A 44 12.70 -4.25 3.21
CA GLU A 44 11.33 -4.79 3.27
C GLU A 44 11.09 -5.60 4.54
N GLN A 45 12.04 -6.44 4.95
CA GLN A 45 11.88 -7.31 6.11
C GLN A 45 11.76 -6.48 7.39
N LYS A 46 12.68 -5.53 7.61
CA LYS A 46 12.60 -4.65 8.79
C LYS A 46 11.39 -3.72 8.73
N PHE A 47 11.00 -3.27 7.54
CA PHE A 47 9.82 -2.43 7.38
C PHE A 47 8.54 -3.18 7.76
N ARG A 48 8.36 -4.41 7.28
CA ARG A 48 7.22 -5.26 7.64
C ARG A 48 7.17 -5.53 9.15
N GLN A 49 8.31 -5.77 9.78
CA GLN A 49 8.41 -5.91 11.24
C GLN A 49 7.99 -4.62 11.97
N LYS A 50 8.41 -3.46 11.48
CA LYS A 50 8.09 -2.15 12.08
C LYS A 50 6.58 -1.87 12.13
N ILE A 51 5.84 -2.31 11.11
CA ILE A 51 4.39 -2.06 11.01
C ILE A 51 3.53 -3.18 11.63
N VAL A 52 4.15 -4.20 12.24
CA VAL A 52 3.42 -5.24 12.97
C VAL A 52 2.60 -4.60 14.09
N GLY A 53 1.33 -5.02 14.23
CA GLY A 53 0.41 -4.48 15.22
C GLY A 53 -0.27 -3.17 14.81
N ILE A 54 0.13 -2.56 13.69
CA ILE A 54 -0.56 -1.42 13.10
C ILE A 54 -1.58 -1.96 12.07
N PRO A 55 -2.90 -1.70 12.24
CA PRO A 55 -3.89 -2.13 11.26
C PRO A 55 -3.64 -1.39 9.94
N ASN A 56 -3.26 -2.16 8.92
CA ASN A 56 -2.88 -1.68 7.61
C ASN A 56 -3.48 -2.60 6.53
N PRO A 57 -4.02 -2.05 5.42
CA PRO A 57 -4.48 -2.87 4.31
C PRO A 57 -3.30 -3.59 3.64
N GLN A 58 -3.36 -4.92 3.56
CA GLN A 58 -2.27 -5.73 3.00
C GLN A 58 -1.89 -5.33 1.56
N TYR A 59 -2.87 -4.90 0.77
CA TYR A 59 -2.63 -4.46 -0.60
C TYR A 59 -1.76 -3.20 -0.65
N LEU A 60 -1.90 -2.26 0.29
CA LEU A 60 -1.08 -1.05 0.35
C LEU A 60 0.36 -1.36 0.75
N ILE A 61 0.58 -2.33 1.66
CA ILE A 61 1.93 -2.79 2.01
C ILE A 61 2.63 -3.34 0.76
N ASN A 62 1.93 -4.16 -0.03
CA ASN A 62 2.49 -4.70 -1.27
C ASN A 62 2.77 -3.61 -2.32
N VAL A 63 1.89 -2.60 -2.44
CA VAL A 63 2.14 -1.44 -3.31
C VAL A 63 3.42 -0.70 -2.86
N ALA A 64 3.59 -0.44 -1.56
CA ALA A 64 4.75 0.24 -1.03
C ALA A 64 6.06 -0.49 -1.38
N VAL A 65 6.10 -1.80 -1.13
CA VAL A 65 7.25 -2.66 -1.43
C VAL A 65 7.58 -2.68 -2.93
N ASN A 66 6.57 -2.88 -3.79
CA ASN A 66 6.78 -2.93 -5.24
C ASN A 66 7.26 -1.58 -5.79
N CYS A 67 6.73 -0.47 -5.28
CA CYS A 67 7.17 0.88 -5.63
C CYS A 67 8.63 1.14 -5.23
N CYS A 68 9.05 0.61 -4.07
CA CYS A 68 10.41 0.74 -3.54
C CYS A 68 11.42 -0.25 -4.15
N ASN A 69 11.07 -0.97 -5.22
CA ASN A 69 12.01 -1.89 -5.87
C ASN A 69 13.23 -1.12 -6.43
N LEU A 70 14.42 -1.66 -6.23
CA LEU A 70 15.65 -1.06 -6.76
C LEU A 70 15.72 -1.16 -8.29
N ASP A 71 15.14 -2.20 -8.86
CA ASP A 71 14.96 -2.37 -10.30
C ASP A 71 13.78 -1.51 -10.78
N PRO A 72 14.02 -0.45 -11.58
CA PRO A 72 12.97 0.46 -12.01
C PRO A 72 11.89 -0.19 -12.87
N GLU A 73 12.22 -1.27 -13.59
CA GLU A 73 11.28 -1.98 -14.48
C GLU A 73 10.32 -2.88 -13.68
N LYS A 74 10.68 -3.23 -12.45
CA LYS A 74 9.83 -4.01 -11.53
C LYS A 74 8.86 -3.14 -10.75
N ARG A 75 8.99 -1.80 -10.82
CA ARG A 75 8.09 -0.88 -10.12
C ARG A 75 6.75 -0.82 -10.83
N SER A 76 5.66 -0.90 -10.07
CA SER A 76 4.32 -0.73 -10.62
C SER A 76 4.13 0.68 -11.18
N SER A 77 3.48 0.80 -12.35
CA SER A 77 3.13 2.11 -12.91
C SER A 77 2.03 2.80 -12.09
N PHE A 78 2.00 4.14 -12.07
CA PHE A 78 0.90 4.87 -11.42
C PHE A 78 -0.49 4.47 -11.93
N SER A 79 -0.62 4.16 -13.22
CA SER A 79 -1.90 3.69 -13.80
C SER A 79 -2.34 2.37 -13.15
N SER A 80 -1.42 1.41 -13.04
CA SER A 80 -1.67 0.11 -12.40
C SER A 80 -1.98 0.27 -10.91
N ILE A 81 -1.22 1.10 -10.20
CA ILE A 81 -1.41 1.40 -8.77
C ILE A 81 -2.78 2.02 -8.54
N LYS A 82 -3.14 3.07 -9.29
CA LYS A 82 -4.44 3.75 -9.18
C LYS A 82 -5.58 2.75 -9.38
N LYS A 83 -5.53 1.92 -10.42
CA LYS A 83 -6.55 0.91 -10.69
C LYS A 83 -6.67 -0.09 -9.55
N LEU A 84 -5.56 -0.58 -9.00
CA LEU A 84 -5.56 -1.52 -7.88
C LEU A 84 -6.21 -0.90 -6.63
N ILE A 85 -5.82 0.31 -6.26
CA ILE A 85 -6.35 1.02 -5.09
C ILE A 85 -7.86 1.25 -5.27
N GLN A 86 -8.29 1.72 -6.44
CA GLN A 86 -9.72 1.93 -6.73
C GLN A 86 -10.54 0.63 -6.60
N ILE A 87 -10.03 -0.50 -7.13
CA ILE A 87 -10.71 -1.80 -7.02
C ILE A 87 -10.84 -2.19 -5.56
N LYS A 88 -9.74 -2.12 -4.79
CA LYS A 88 -9.73 -2.55 -3.38
C LYS A 88 -10.61 -1.67 -2.49
N MET A 89 -10.59 -0.35 -2.68
CA MET A 89 -11.48 0.56 -1.97
C MET A 89 -12.96 0.27 -2.26
N ASN A 90 -13.30 -0.08 -3.50
CA ASN A 90 -14.67 -0.44 -3.86
C ASN A 90 -15.12 -1.78 -3.26
N GLU A 91 -14.20 -2.76 -3.16
CA GLU A 91 -14.44 -4.03 -2.48
C GLU A 91 -14.68 -3.82 -0.98
N ASP A 92 -13.82 -3.02 -0.33
CA ASP A 92 -13.96 -2.68 1.09
C ASP A 92 -15.28 -1.95 1.37
N SER A 93 -15.68 -1.00 0.51
CA SER A 93 -16.95 -0.28 0.64
C SER A 93 -18.17 -1.21 0.55
N LYS A 94 -18.13 -2.23 -0.32
CA LYS A 94 -19.20 -3.22 -0.45
C LYS A 94 -19.26 -4.15 0.77
N THR A 95 -18.10 -4.56 1.29
CA THR A 95 -18.00 -5.39 2.50
C THR A 95 -18.52 -4.67 3.75
N ILE A 96 -18.26 -3.36 3.86
CA ILE A 96 -18.80 -2.53 4.96
C ILE A 96 -20.33 -2.42 4.82
N CYS A 97 -20.86 -2.12 3.64
CA CYS A 97 -22.31 -2.08 3.44
C CYS A 97 -23.00 -3.42 3.72
N SER A 98 -22.41 -4.56 3.34
CA SER A 98 -22.99 -5.88 3.59
C SER A 98 -22.92 -6.30 5.06
N SER A 99 -21.87 -5.92 5.78
CA SER A 99 -21.72 -6.20 7.23
C SER A 99 -22.60 -5.31 8.13
N LEU A 100 -23.08 -4.17 7.62
CA LEU A 100 -24.04 -3.31 8.31
C LEU A 100 -25.51 -3.76 8.14
N VAL A 101 -25.81 -4.70 7.23
CA VAL A 101 -27.14 -5.32 7.13
C VAL A 101 -27.28 -6.37 8.24
N SER A 102 -27.95 -6.01 9.32
CA SER A 102 -28.32 -6.95 10.37
C SER A 102 -29.16 -8.11 9.80
N PRO A 103 -28.91 -9.38 10.16
CA PRO A 103 -29.67 -10.55 9.66
C PRO A 103 -31.19 -10.53 9.98
N LYS A 104 -31.65 -9.59 10.81
CA LYS A 104 -33.00 -9.57 11.38
C LYS A 104 -34.11 -9.08 10.46
N LEU A 105 -33.84 -8.70 9.21
CA LEU A 105 -34.88 -8.20 8.28
C LEU A 105 -35.24 -9.16 7.14
N LEU A 106 -34.67 -10.37 7.10
CA LEU A 106 -34.99 -11.39 6.08
C LEU A 106 -35.97 -12.48 6.55
N SER A 107 -36.57 -12.38 7.75
CA SER A 107 -37.42 -13.46 8.29
C SER A 107 -38.91 -13.13 8.49
N HIS A 108 -39.42 -11.99 8.01
CA HIS A 108 -40.83 -11.62 8.24
C HIS A 108 -41.63 -11.28 6.96
N SER A 109 -41.14 -11.62 5.77
CA SER A 109 -41.90 -11.43 4.52
C SER A 109 -42.41 -12.73 3.88
N GLU A 110 -42.24 -13.88 4.52
CA GLU A 110 -42.74 -15.18 4.02
C GLU A 110 -43.46 -15.95 5.14
N ARG A 111 -44.56 -15.37 5.64
CA ARG A 111 -45.66 -16.15 6.23
C ARG A 111 -46.90 -15.27 6.41
N ILE A 112 -47.89 -15.61 5.57
CA ILE A 112 -49.32 -15.27 5.59
C ILE A 112 -49.66 -13.90 4.99
#